data_AF-A0A7J9MHB3-F1
#
_entry.id   AF-A0A7J9MHB3-F1
#
_cell.length_a   1.000
_cell.length_b   1.000
_cell.length_c   1.000
_cell.angle_alpha   90.00
_cell.angle_beta   90.00
_cell.angle_gamma   90.00
#
_symmetry.space_group_name_H-M   'P 1'
#
loop_
_entity.id
_entity.type
_entity.pdbx_description
1 polymer ?
#
loop_
_entity_poly.entity_id
_entity_poly.type
_entity_poly.pdbx_seq_one_letter_code
_entity_poly.pdbx_strand_id
1 'polypeptide(L)'
;MILFSYTMVADFFEFQADHLLFMNATDSVGKEWIFVGKFHASDTVGNYVSISLPWFAVDKGLKVNDEITFTEIPQGNGPWKNFKVVIKRKIRLFGQDIWGELMV
;
A
#
# COMPACT_ATOMS: atom_id res chain seq x y z
N MET A 1 3.44 -0.41 -9.50
CA MET A 1 3.87 -1.41 -8.50
C MET A 1 4.64 -0.67 -7.43
N ILE A 2 4.46 -1.02 -6.15
CA ILE A 2 5.26 -0.49 -5.03
C ILE A 2 6.12 -1.63 -4.48
N LEU A 3 7.34 -1.30 -4.05
CA LEU A 3 8.28 -2.23 -3.44
C LEU A 3 8.52 -1.83 -1.98
N PHE A 4 8.45 -2.80 -1.09
CA PHE A 4 8.77 -2.64 0.33
C PHE A 4 9.90 -3.60 0.70
N SER A 5 10.90 -3.13 1.44
CA SER A 5 11.81 -4.04 2.14
C SER A 5 10.99 -4.94 3.08
N TYR A 6 11.28 -6.25 3.13
CA TYR A 6 10.56 -7.15 4.02
C TYR A 6 10.67 -6.72 5.49
N THR A 7 11.81 -6.18 5.90
CA THR A 7 12.01 -5.72 7.29
C THR A 7 11.05 -4.62 7.71
N MET A 8 10.51 -3.84 6.77
CA MET A 8 9.52 -2.80 7.06
C MET A 8 8.10 -3.34 7.21
N VAL A 9 7.86 -4.58 6.78
CA VAL A 9 6.53 -5.18 6.74
C VAL A 9 6.45 -6.53 7.48
N ALA A 10 7.53 -6.93 8.16
CA ALA A 10 7.63 -8.19 8.89
C ALA A 10 6.63 -8.29 10.06
N ASP A 11 6.24 -7.15 10.63
CA ASP A 11 5.19 -7.10 11.67
C ASP A 11 3.80 -7.37 11.09
N PHE A 12 3.63 -7.16 9.78
CA PHE A 12 2.36 -7.34 9.09
C PHE A 12 2.24 -8.71 8.43
N PHE A 13 3.30 -9.21 7.79
CA PHE A 13 3.27 -10.43 7.00
C PHE A 13 4.40 -11.38 7.36
N GLU A 14 4.09 -12.67 7.39
CA GLU A 14 5.10 -13.72 7.45
C GLU A 14 5.72 -13.92 6.06
N PHE A 15 7.05 -13.90 5.95
CA PHE A 15 7.73 -14.11 4.68
C PHE A 15 7.51 -15.53 4.17
N GLN A 16 7.02 -15.63 2.95
CA GLN A 16 6.90 -16.89 2.23
C GLN A 16 7.49 -16.73 0.84
N ALA A 17 8.74 -17.16 0.66
CA ALA A 17 9.48 -16.97 -0.59
C ALA A 17 8.66 -17.40 -1.81
N ASP A 18 8.60 -16.52 -2.82
CA ASP A 18 7.88 -16.73 -4.08
C ASP A 18 6.35 -16.91 -4.00
N HIS A 19 5.76 -16.83 -2.81
CA HIS A 19 4.31 -16.86 -2.65
C HIS A 19 3.66 -15.51 -2.92
N LEU A 20 2.39 -15.60 -3.32
CA LEU A 20 1.49 -14.46 -3.41
C LEU A 20 0.93 -14.12 -2.02
N LEU A 21 0.70 -12.84 -1.79
CA LEU A 21 -0.06 -12.34 -0.66
C LEU A 21 -1.27 -11.56 -1.17
N PHE A 22 -2.37 -11.64 -0.43
CA PHE A 22 -3.55 -10.82 -0.65
C PHE A 22 -3.70 -9.86 0.52
N MET A 23 -3.76 -8.56 0.23
CA MET A 23 -3.89 -7.51 1.22
C MET A 23 -5.23 -6.80 1.01
N ASN A 24 -6.13 -6.97 1.97
CA ASN A 24 -7.40 -6.28 1.99
C ASN A 24 -7.22 -4.86 2.53
N ALA A 25 -7.80 -3.88 1.87
CA ALA A 25 -7.79 -2.51 2.34
C ALA A 25 -9.10 -1.78 2.07
N THR A 26 -9.38 -0.76 2.88
CA THR A 26 -10.49 0.17 2.70
C THR A 26 -9.92 1.56 2.47
N ASP A 27 -10.40 2.26 1.44
CA ASP A 27 -9.97 3.63 1.17
C ASP A 27 -10.69 4.68 2.05
N SER A 28 -10.35 5.96 1.83
CA SER A 28 -10.90 7.09 2.60
C SER A 28 -12.41 7.28 2.42
N VAL A 29 -13.02 6.72 1.37
CA VAL A 29 -14.47 6.79 1.11
C VAL A 29 -15.20 5.50 1.46
N GLY A 30 -14.50 4.51 2.03
CA GLY A 30 -15.10 3.26 2.50
C GLY A 30 -15.17 2.14 1.45
N LYS A 31 -14.59 2.33 0.26
CA LYS A 31 -14.57 1.29 -0.78
C LYS A 31 -13.45 0.29 -0.49
N GLU A 32 -13.80 -0.99 -0.62
CA GLU A 32 -12.89 -2.12 -0.36
C GLU A 32 -12.04 -2.46 -1.57
N TRP A 33 -10.81 -2.89 -1.30
CA TRP A 33 -9.77 -3.20 -2.26
C TRP A 33 -9.05 -4.47 -1.86
N ILE A 34 -8.71 -5.30 -2.84
CA ILE A 34 -7.82 -6.44 -2.66
C ILE A 34 -6.58 -6.19 -3.51
N PHE A 35 -5.45 -6.04 -2.84
CA PHE A 35 -4.15 -5.89 -3.48
C PHE A 35 -3.44 -7.23 -3.54
N VAL A 36 -2.89 -7.55 -4.70
CA VAL A 36 -2.05 -8.73 -4.87
C VAL A 36 -0.60 -8.30 -4.71
N GLY A 37 0.10 -8.96 -3.79
CA GLY A 37 1.53 -8.83 -3.66
C GLY A 37 2.26 -10.15 -3.88
N LYS A 38 3.59 -10.06 -3.97
CA LYS A 38 4.49 -11.21 -4.08
C LYS A 38 5.71 -10.98 -3.19
N PHE A 39 6.12 -12.01 -2.47
CA PHE A 39 7.39 -12.05 -1.77
C PHE A 39 8.53 -12.44 -2.71
N HIS A 40 9.65 -11.76 -2.59
CA HIS A 40 10.85 -12.00 -3.37
C HIS A 40 12.02 -12.24 -2.43
N ALA A 41 12.72 -13.36 -2.64
CA ALA A 41 14.02 -13.58 -2.05
C ALA A 41 15.08 -13.05 -3.01
N SER A 42 16.04 -12.27 -2.50
CA SER A 42 17.13 -11.73 -3.31
C SER A 42 18.40 -11.61 -2.49
N ASP A 43 19.48 -12.21 -3.01
CA ASP A 43 20.80 -12.13 -2.39
C ASP A 43 21.46 -10.76 -2.53
N THR A 44 20.98 -9.93 -3.47
CA THR A 44 21.61 -8.62 -3.78
C THR A 44 20.96 -7.46 -3.05
N VAL A 45 19.63 -7.44 -2.97
CA VAL A 45 18.86 -6.33 -2.37
C VAL A 45 18.16 -6.73 -1.07
N GLY A 46 18.28 -7.99 -0.65
CA GLY A 46 17.54 -8.56 0.48
C GLY A 46 16.10 -8.92 0.12
N ASN A 47 15.41 -9.57 1.06
CA ASN A 47 14.02 -9.96 0.85
C ASN A 47 13.11 -8.74 0.76
N TYR A 48 12.19 -8.73 -0.21
CA TYR A 48 11.27 -7.63 -0.42
C TYR A 48 9.88 -8.11 -0.85
N VAL A 49 8.91 -7.21 -0.73
CA VAL A 49 7.52 -7.42 -1.14
C VAL A 49 7.18 -6.45 -2.25
N SER A 50 6.61 -6.96 -3.34
CA SER A 50 6.02 -6.12 -4.39
C SER A 50 4.50 -6.11 -4.26
N ILE A 51 3.87 -4.94 -4.29
CA ILE A 51 2.39 -4.80 -4.29
C ILE A 51 1.93 -4.23 -5.63
N SER A 52 1.01 -4.93 -6.28
CA SER A 52 0.40 -4.54 -7.55
C SER A 52 -0.80 -3.62 -7.32
N LEU A 53 -0.82 -2.47 -7.98
CA LEU A 53 -1.85 -1.43 -7.85
C LEU A 53 -2.52 -0.98 -9.18
N PRO A 54 -2.44 -1.68 -10.33
CA PRO A 54 -2.80 -1.08 -11.62
C PRO A 54 -4.24 -0.58 -11.67
N TRP A 55 -5.22 -1.39 -11.23
CA TRP A 55 -6.63 -1.00 -11.21
C TRP A 55 -6.92 0.12 -10.22
N PHE A 56 -6.32 0.05 -9.03
CA PHE A 56 -6.41 1.11 -8.03
C PHE A 56 -5.83 2.43 -8.53
N ALA A 57 -4.71 2.38 -9.25
CA ALA A 57 -4.07 3.56 -9.81
C ALA A 57 -4.92 4.26 -10.87
N VAL A 58 -5.60 3.47 -11.72
CA VAL A 58 -6.53 4.00 -12.71
C VAL A 58 -7.77 4.59 -12.03
N ASP A 59 -8.41 3.85 -11.13
CA ASP A 59 -9.63 4.28 -10.43
C ASP A 59 -9.41 5.56 -9.62
N LYS A 60 -8.30 5.65 -8.89
CA LYS A 60 -7.96 6.81 -8.06
C LYS A 60 -7.23 7.92 -8.82
N GLY A 61 -6.97 7.72 -10.12
CA GLY A 61 -6.24 8.68 -10.95
C GLY A 61 -4.88 9.05 -10.34
N LEU A 62 -4.12 8.07 -9.87
CA LEU A 62 -2.82 8.26 -9.24
C LEU A 62 -1.84 8.93 -10.20
N LYS A 63 -1.00 9.81 -9.63
CA LYS A 63 0.05 10.55 -10.33
C LYS A 63 1.41 10.23 -9.72
N VAL A 64 2.45 10.51 -10.50
CA VAL A 64 3.82 10.46 -10.00
C VAL A 64 3.94 11.38 -8.78
N ASN A 65 4.61 10.88 -7.73
CA ASN A 65 4.80 11.53 -6.43
C ASN A 65 3.56 11.64 -5.54
N ASP A 66 2.46 10.95 -5.85
CA ASP A 66 1.44 10.71 -4.83
C ASP A 66 2.02 9.81 -3.73
N GLU A 67 1.75 10.17 -2.48
CA GLU A 67 2.08 9.36 -1.31
C GLU A 67 0.92 8.42 -1.03
N ILE A 68 1.21 7.11 -0.96
CA ILE A 68 0.23 6.08 -0.65
C ILE A 68 0.63 5.45 0.66
N THR A 69 -0.24 5.54 1.65
CA THR A 69 -0.01 5.01 3.00
C THR A 69 -0.99 3.88 3.27
N PHE A 70 -0.47 2.73 3.71
CA PHE A 70 -1.26 1.63 4.25
C PHE A 70 -1.10 1.61 5.76
N THR A 71 -2.20 1.65 6.50
CA THR A 71 -2.22 1.56 7.96
C THR A 71 -3.04 0.35 8.36
N GLU A 72 -2.48 -0.54 9.17
CA GLU A 72 -3.25 -1.67 9.70
C GLU A 72 -4.44 -1.14 10.52
N ILE A 73 -5.62 -1.69 10.27
CA ILE A 73 -6.80 -1.48 11.08
C ILE A 73 -6.75 -2.57 12.15
N PRO A 74 -6.60 -2.22 13.44
CA PRO A 74 -6.64 -3.20 14.51
C PRO A 74 -7.99 -3.91 14.46
N GLN A 75 -7.98 -5.18 14.06
CA GLN A 75 -9.09 -6.07 14.28
C GLN A 75 -8.77 -6.92 15.51
N GLY A 76 -9.79 -7.48 16.17
CA GLY A 76 -9.57 -8.39 17.30
C GLY A 76 -8.79 -9.66 16.89
N ASN A 77 -8.93 -10.77 17.63
CA ASN A 77 -8.18 -12.01 17.40
C ASN A 77 -8.51 -12.76 16.08
N GLY A 78 -8.95 -12.07 15.02
CA GLY A 78 -9.13 -12.64 13.69
C GLY A 78 -7.79 -12.85 12.98
N PRO A 79 -7.66 -13.88 12.13
CA PRO A 79 -6.40 -14.19 11.44
C PRO A 79 -6.10 -13.23 10.28
N TRP A 80 -7.02 -12.34 9.91
CA TRP A 80 -6.93 -11.53 8.69
C TRP A 80 -6.69 -10.07 9.05
N LYS A 81 -5.61 -9.50 8.52
CA LYS A 81 -5.27 -8.08 8.68
C LYS A 81 -5.96 -7.26 7.59
N ASN A 82 -6.72 -6.26 8.01
CA ASN A 82 -7.31 -5.28 7.10
C ASN A 82 -6.52 -3.98 7.22
N PHE A 83 -6.39 -3.26 6.12
CA PHE A 83 -5.65 -2.00 6.06
C PHE A 83 -6.57 -0.83 5.70
N LYS A 84 -6.24 0.37 6.15
CA LYS A 84 -6.73 1.60 5.54
C LYS A 84 -5.71 2.04 4.49
N VAL A 85 -6.15 2.40 3.29
CA VAL A 85 -5.30 3.03 2.28
C VAL A 85 -5.65 4.51 2.16
N VAL A 86 -4.63 5.37 2.27
CA VAL A 86 -4.76 6.82 2.15
C VAL A 86 -3.82 7.31 1.07
N ILE A 87 -4.33 8.20 0.20
CA ILE A 87 -3.54 8.86 -0.84
C ILE A 87 -3.39 10.33 -0.48
N LYS A 88 -2.15 10.83 -0.47
CA LYS A 88 -1.86 12.26 -0.37
C LYS A 88 -1.20 12.74 -1.64
N ARG A 89 -1.68 13.88 -2.15
CA ARG A 89 -1.13 14.52 -3.33
C ARG A 89 -0.53 15.87 -2.96
N LYS A 90 0.69 16.09 -3.43
CA LYS A 90 1.35 17.39 -3.37
C LYS A 90 0.77 18.32 -4.43
N ILE A 91 0.31 19.49 -4.01
CA ILE A 91 -0.20 20.55 -4.89
C ILE A 91 0.57 21.83 -4.56
N ARG A 92 0.92 22.60 -5.58
CA ARG A 92 1.54 23.90 -5.39
C ARG A 92 0.51 25.02 -5.48
N LEU A 93 0.28 25.73 -4.39
CA LEU A 93 -0.61 26.88 -4.31
C LEU A 93 0.15 28.05 -3.71
N PHE A 94 0.03 29.24 -4.32
CA PHE A 94 0.72 30.46 -3.87
C PHE A 94 2.24 30.29 -3.69
N GLY A 95 2.87 29.47 -4.55
CA GLY A 95 4.29 29.17 -4.49
C GLY A 95 4.70 28.17 -3.40
N GLN A 96 3.77 27.77 -2.52
CA GLN A 96 3.98 26.82 -1.42
C GLN A 96 3.49 25.43 -1.78
N ASP A 97 4.15 24.43 -1.19
CA ASP A 97 3.78 23.03 -1.32
C ASP A 97 2.77 22.64 -0.24
N ILE A 98 1.61 22.14 -0.65
CA ILE A 98 0.53 21.70 0.23
C ILE A 98 0.20 20.24 -0.07
N TRP A 99 0.04 19.44 0.97
CA TRP A 99 -0.37 18.05 0.88
C TRP A 99 -1.87 17.92 1.18
N GLY A 100 -2.64 17.43 0.21
CA GLY A 100 -4.06 17.15 0.38
C GLY A 100 -4.35 15.66 0.31
N GLU A 101 -5.22 15.17 1.19
CA GLU A 101 -5.78 13.82 1.06
C GLU A 101 -6.73 13.77 -0.14
N LEU A 102 -6.58 12.71 -0.95
CA LEU A 102 -7.45 12.47 -2.10
C LEU A 102 -8.71 11.75 -1.61
N MET A 103 -9.87 12.38 -1.81
CA MET A 103 -11.19 11.84 -1.45
C MET A 103 -11.93 11.36 -2.71
N VAL A 104 -11.34 10.40 -3.42
CA VAL A 104 -11.90 9.76 -4.61
C VAL A 104 -11.83 8.26 -4.45
#